data_AF-A0A349QW87-F1
#
_entry.id   AF-A0A349QW87-F1
#
_cell.length_a   1.000
_cell.length_b   1.000
_cell.length_c   1.000
_cell.angle_alpha   90.00
_cell.angle_beta   90.00
_cell.angle_gamma   90.00
#
_symmetry.space_group_name_H-M   'P 1'
#
loop_
_entity.id
_entity.type
_entity.pdbx_description
1 polymer ?
#
loop_
_entity_poly.entity_id
_entity_poly.type
_entity_poly.pdbx_seq_one_letter_code
_entity_poly.pdbx_strand_id
1 'polypeptide(L)' 'PKDATYYFSAPDIPRAMPSEELRKEAMEFGLTGLDYASVGAAFDAAKEAYQQGNLIFVGGSNFVVAEVLARLTQE' A
#
# COMPACT_ATOMS: atom_id res chain seq x y z
N PRO A 1 -7.74 -7.21 7.06
CA PRO A 1 -8.94 -8.05 6.84
C PRO A 1 -8.69 -8.99 5.66
N LYS A 2 -9.05 -10.28 5.75
CA LYS A 2 -8.74 -11.25 4.67
C LYS A 2 -9.54 -11.03 3.38
N ASP A 3 -10.65 -10.32 3.50
CA ASP A 3 -11.57 -9.90 2.46
C ASP A 3 -11.19 -8.57 1.79
N ALA A 4 -10.11 -7.93 2.24
CA ALA A 4 -9.60 -6.71 1.62
C ALA A 4 -8.61 -7.01 0.48
N THR A 5 -8.57 -6.13 -0.52
CA THR A 5 -7.51 -6.09 -1.54
C THR A 5 -6.32 -5.32 -1.00
N TYR A 6 -5.16 -5.97 -0.93
CA TYR A 6 -3.92 -5.35 -0.45
C TYR A 6 -3.09 -4.76 -1.59
N TYR A 7 -2.49 -3.60 -1.33
CA TYR A 7 -1.56 -2.92 -2.22
C TYR A 7 -0.23 -2.78 -1.49
N PHE A 8 0.63 -3.78 -1.65
CA PHE A 8 1.89 -3.87 -0.91
C PHE A 8 2.92 -2.92 -1.51
N SER A 9 3.52 -2.09 -0.66
CA SER A 9 4.56 -1.13 -1.06
C SER A 9 5.53 -0.90 0.09
N ALA A 10 6.68 -0.35 -0.27
CA ALA A 10 7.74 0.04 0.65
C ALA A 10 7.97 1.56 0.53
N PRO A 11 8.07 2.32 1.64
CA PRO A 11 8.54 3.70 1.59
C PRO A 11 10.03 3.74 1.22
N ASP A 12 10.48 4.83 0.62
CA ASP A 12 11.87 4.98 0.16
C ASP A 12 12.83 5.29 1.33
N ILE A 13 13.06 4.28 2.17
CA ILE A 13 13.96 4.33 3.32
C ILE A 13 14.80 3.04 3.43
N PRO A 14 16.06 3.10 3.89
CA PRO A 14 16.97 1.93 3.90
C PRO A 14 16.51 0.72 4.72
N ARG A 15 15.55 0.91 5.63
CA ARG A 15 15.04 -0.12 6.54
C ARG A 15 13.71 -0.73 6.08
N ALA A 16 13.16 -0.28 4.96
CA ALA A 16 11.91 -0.81 4.46
C ALA A 16 12.11 -2.23 3.92
N MET A 17 11.19 -3.13 4.27
CA MET A 17 11.12 -4.44 3.64
C MET A 17 10.67 -4.27 2.18
N PRO A 18 11.30 -4.95 1.21
CA PRO A 18 10.85 -4.95 -0.18
C PRO A 18 9.38 -5.37 -0.32
N SER A 19 8.65 -4.71 -1.20
CA SER A 19 7.20 -4.95 -1.37
C SER A 19 6.86 -6.36 -1.83
N GLU A 20 7.71 -6.99 -2.64
CA GLU A 20 7.60 -8.40 -3.04
C GLU A 20 7.70 -9.36 -1.83
N GLU A 21 8.67 -9.12 -0.94
CA GLU A 21 8.87 -9.91 0.28
C GLU A 21 7.69 -9.73 1.24
N LEU A 22 7.24 -8.48 1.43
CA LEU A 22 6.06 -8.17 2.22
C LEU A 22 4.81 -8.88 1.70
N ARG A 23 4.59 -8.88 0.38
CA ARG A 23 3.46 -9.59 -0.25
C ARG A 23 3.56 -11.09 0.01
N LYS A 24 4.76 -11.66 -0.16
CA LYS A 24 4.98 -13.10 0.05
C LYS A 24 4.66 -13.51 1.48
N GLU A 25 5.14 -12.79 2.49
CA GLU A 25 4.80 -13.04 3.89
C GLU A 25 3.30 -12.86 4.15
N ALA A 26 2.70 -11.78 3.63
CA ALA A 26 1.29 -11.50 3.84
C ALA A 26 0.36 -12.58 3.26
N MET A 27 0.75 -13.22 2.15
CA MET A 27 0.03 -14.35 1.56
C MET A 27 -0.05 -15.55 2.51
N GLU A 28 0.98 -15.79 3.34
CA GLU A 28 0.97 -16.87 4.34
C GLU A 28 -0.10 -16.64 5.42
N PHE A 29 -0.47 -15.37 5.66
CA PHE A 29 -1.57 -14.99 6.55
C PHE A 29 -2.94 -14.94 5.84
N GLY A 30 -2.99 -15.27 4.55
CA GLY A 30 -4.21 -15.20 3.73
C GLY A 30 -4.61 -13.78 3.34
N LEU A 31 -3.65 -12.85 3.31
CA LEU A 31 -3.86 -11.49 2.81
C LEU A 31 -3.49 -11.47 1.33
N THR A 32 -4.44 -11.06 0.49
CA THR A 32 -4.30 -11.19 -0.97
C THR A 32 -4.20 -9.81 -1.62
N GLY A 33 -3.27 -9.65 -2.56
CA GLY A 33 -2.97 -8.36 -3.15
C GLY A 33 -1.76 -8.39 -4.08
N LEU A 34 -1.38 -7.21 -4.56
CA LEU A 34 -0.27 -7.04 -5.49
C LEU A 34 0.87 -6.19 -4.90
N ASP A 35 2.04 -6.49 -5.47
CA ASP A 35 3.29 -5.77 -5.55
C ASP A 35 3.31 -4.37 -6.15
N TYR A 36 3.84 -3.34 -5.49
CA TYR A 36 4.12 -2.06 -6.16
C TYR A 36 5.51 -1.52 -5.86
N ALA A 37 6.09 -0.86 -6.85
CA ALA A 37 7.46 -0.33 -6.79
C ALA A 37 7.62 0.88 -5.85
N SER A 38 6.52 1.54 -5.47
CA SER A 38 6.51 2.67 -4.54
C SER A 38 5.17 2.82 -3.82
N VAL A 39 5.14 3.54 -2.70
CA VAL A 39 3.90 3.91 -1.99
C VAL A 39 2.96 4.68 -2.93
N GLY A 40 3.52 5.55 -3.76
CA GLY A 40 2.75 6.30 -4.76
C GLY A 40 2.04 5.39 -5.76
N ALA A 41 2.75 4.43 -6.35
CA ALA A 41 2.18 3.50 -7.32
C ALA A 41 1.09 2.60 -6.69
N ALA A 42 1.30 2.15 -5.45
CA ALA A 42 0.28 1.40 -4.72
C ALA A 42 -0.98 2.24 -4.45
N PHE A 43 -0.81 3.50 -4.06
CA PHE A 43 -1.91 4.40 -3.79
C PHE A 43 -2.70 4.77 -5.06
N ASP A 44 -2.01 5.01 -6.18
CA ASP A 44 -2.65 5.30 -7.46
C ASP A 44 -3.47 4.08 -7.93
N ALA A 45 -2.91 2.86 -7.84
CA ALA A 45 -3.63 1.63 -8.16
C ALA A 45 -4.86 1.40 -7.24
N ALA A 46 -4.74 1.72 -5.95
CA ALA A 46 -5.86 1.66 -5.03
C ALA A 46 -6.96 2.69 -5.37
N LYS A 47 -6.58 3.90 -5.82
CA LYS A 47 -7.52 4.92 -6.31
C LYS A 47 -8.20 4.48 -7.61
N GLU A 48 -7.47 3.86 -8.53
CA GLU A 48 -8.03 3.37 -9.81
C GLU A 48 -9.05 2.23 -9.59
N ALA A 49 -8.77 1.34 -8.63
CA ALA A 49 -9.67 0.24 -8.28
C ALA A 49 -10.85 0.67 -7.39
N TYR A 50 -10.84 1.89 -6.85
CA TYR A 50 -11.85 2.37 -5.92
C TYR A 50 -13.22 2.48 -6.56
N GLN A 51 -14.23 1.97 -5.86
CA GLN A 51 -15.64 2.17 -6.17
C GLN A 51 -16.33 2.96 -5.07
N GLN A 52 -17.39 3.69 -5.43
CA GLN A 52 -18.18 4.46 -4.46
C GLN A 52 -18.65 3.56 -3.31
N GLY A 53 -18.32 3.96 -2.08
CA GLY A 53 -18.63 3.20 -0.86
C GLY A 53 -17.51 2.27 -0.39
N ASN A 54 -16.39 2.18 -1.11
CA ASN A 54 -15.18 1.54 -0.59
C ASN A 54 -14.47 2.43 0.44
N LEU A 55 -13.53 1.84 1.17
CA LEU A 55 -12.61 2.54 2.05
C LEU A 55 -11.17 2.18 1.64
N ILE A 56 -10.38 3.19 1.27
CA ILE A 56 -8.93 3.02 1.15
C ILE A 56 -8.32 3.27 2.52
N PHE A 57 -7.70 2.24 3.10
CA PHE A 57 -6.93 2.35 4.34
C PHE A 57 -5.43 2.39 4.02
N VAL A 58 -4.75 3.44 4.49
CA VAL A 58 -3.30 3.60 4.34
C VAL A 58 -2.64 3.44 5.72
N GLY A 59 -1.69 2.51 5.85
CA GLY A 59 -1.09 2.19 7.14
C GLY A 59 0.16 1.32 7.06
N GLY A 60 0.51 0.67 8.17
CA GLY A 60 1.70 -0.19 8.31
C GLY A 60 2.97 0.56 8.76
N SER A 61 3.15 1.81 8.36
CA SER A 61 4.28 2.65 8.79
C SER A 61 3.94 4.13 8.74
N ASN A 62 4.48 4.92 9.68
CA ASN A 62 4.38 6.38 9.63
C ASN A 62 4.98 6.97 8.35
N PHE A 63 5.99 6.33 7.77
CA PHE A 63 6.62 6.78 6.51
C PHE A 63 5.71 6.58 5.30
N VAL A 64 4.97 5.46 5.26
CA VAL A 64 3.96 5.20 4.21
C VAL A 64 2.85 6.26 4.27
N VAL A 65 2.34 6.54 5.47
CA VAL A 65 1.30 7.57 5.66
C VAL A 65 1.82 8.95 5.26
N ALA A 66 3.05 9.31 5.66
CA ALA A 66 3.66 10.58 5.33
C ALA A 66 3.84 10.77 3.81
N GLU A 67 4.30 9.75 3.09
CA GLU A 67 4.47 9.82 1.62
C GLU A 67 3.12 10.04 0.91
N VAL A 68 2.05 9.36 1.34
CA VAL A 68 0.70 9.59 0.77
C VAL A 68 0.20 10.99 1.08
N LEU A 69 0.32 11.45 2.34
CA LEU A 69 -0.11 12.79 2.73
C LEU A 69 0.65 13.88 1.95
N ALA A 70 1.97 13.73 1.80
CA ALA A 70 2.80 14.65 1.04
C ALA A 70 2.33 14.78 -0.42
N ARG A 71 1.93 13.67 -1.06
CA ARG A 71 1.37 13.67 -2.41
C ARG A 71 0.02 14.39 -2.48
N LEU A 72 -0.88 14.12 -1.55
CA LEU A 72 -2.21 14.74 -1.51
C LEU A 72 -2.19 16.25 -1.22
N THR A 73 -1.16 16.73 -0.52
CA THR A 73 -1.00 18.16 -0.22
C THR A 73 -0.31 18.96 -1.33
N GLN A 74 0.17 18.30 -2.40
CA GLN A 74 0.84 18.94 -3.53
C GLN A 74 -0.02 19.03 -4.81
N GLU A 75 -1.28 18.56 -4.74
CA GLU A 75 -2.33 18.82 -5.74
C GLU A 75 -3.13 20.08 -5.37
#